data_AF-A0A8H8S3N6-F1
#
_entry.id   AF-A0A8H8S3N6-F1
#
_cell.length_a   1.000
_cell.length_b   1.000
_cell.length_c   1.000
_cell.angle_alpha   90.00
_cell.angle_beta   90.00
_cell.angle_gamma   90.00
#
_symmetry.space_group_name_H-M   'P 1'
#
loop_
_entity.id
_entity.type
_entity.pdbx_description
1 polymer ?
#
loop_
_entity_poly.entity_id
_entity_poly.type
_entity_poly.pdbx_seq_one_letter_code
_entity_poly.pdbx_strand_id
1 'polypeptide(L)'
;MLNAFNLLRSPGGIDLVPEVCLRVAEHVIDEDPKGAAVLLSVSKVDDNLPLQLRSFRSLLQLYETSITKELSEHDDRLIYVNSSEPLVFSSRIPPRDAIVFSLTYEWYLEMRTRSSQLEYLTDHEITHMDDDRNGWPTLDVPKGELRQRVRVFKKRAFCLLYRLADCAAGVDGTHSIRAAQAKFLERLSEMELSALGCLVEVIGQGFFNITKKALLASPPASLGSNSTRIAPTSSSSQPEVTSPTLWNDLSSDNLTRERMCVFEDRIQRYGPYFAWSYVAESKNRNRGHQLWAESELQHGLDDMNAFELGYTMSYASLQSVVWKVFCRKTNCALQDSWNEARKLVESGM
;
A
#
# COMPACT_ATOMS: atom_id res chain seq x y z
N MET A 1 -33.80 40.91 1.01
CA MET A 1 -32.86 40.55 -0.06
C MET A 1 -31.94 39.46 0.49
N LEU A 2 -32.24 38.20 0.17
CA LEU A 2 -31.38 37.06 0.53
C LEU A 2 -30.26 37.02 -0.51
N ASN A 3 -29.09 37.51 -0.12
CA ASN A 3 -27.90 37.49 -0.97
C ASN A 3 -27.33 36.06 -1.03
N ALA A 4 -27.83 35.28 -1.99
CA ALA A 4 -27.18 34.07 -2.45
C ALA A 4 -25.94 34.49 -3.25
N PHE A 5 -24.77 34.47 -2.63
CA PHE A 5 -23.53 34.85 -3.29
C PHE A 5 -22.86 33.60 -3.89
N ASN A 6 -22.65 33.60 -5.21
CA ASN A 6 -21.73 32.65 -5.85
C ASN A 6 -20.31 32.90 -5.31
N LEU A 7 -19.57 31.81 -5.05
CA LEU A 7 -18.22 31.89 -4.48
C LEU A 7 -17.26 32.72 -5.35
N LEU A 8 -17.45 32.67 -6.67
CA LEU A 8 -16.56 33.27 -7.65
C LEU A 8 -17.25 34.47 -8.33
N ARG A 9 -16.57 35.62 -8.25
CA ARG A 9 -17.04 36.91 -8.79
C ARG A 9 -15.94 37.59 -9.57
N SER A 10 -16.34 38.38 -10.56
CA SER A 10 -15.44 39.33 -11.20
C SER A 10 -15.01 40.43 -10.22
N PRO A 11 -13.92 41.16 -10.51
CA PRO A 11 -13.53 42.34 -9.72
C PRO A 11 -14.63 43.41 -9.61
N GLY A 12 -15.55 43.46 -10.59
CA GLY A 12 -16.72 44.33 -10.57
C GLY A 12 -17.91 43.80 -9.77
N GLY A 13 -17.77 42.67 -9.07
CA GLY A 13 -18.83 42.06 -8.26
C GLY A 13 -19.87 41.26 -9.05
N ILE A 14 -19.62 40.97 -10.33
CA ILE A 14 -20.52 40.19 -11.19
C ILE A 14 -20.28 38.70 -10.90
N ASP A 15 -21.35 37.95 -10.64
CA ASP A 15 -21.26 36.49 -10.46
C ASP A 15 -20.80 35.81 -11.76
N LEU A 16 -19.83 34.91 -11.66
CA LEU A 16 -19.34 34.18 -12.83
C LEU A 16 -20.37 33.13 -13.29
N VAL A 17 -20.42 32.89 -14.59
CA VAL A 17 -21.30 31.85 -15.18
C VAL A 17 -20.88 30.44 -14.73
N PRO A 18 -21.80 29.47 -14.65
CA PRO A 18 -21.52 28.12 -14.14
C PRO A 18 -20.35 27.42 -14.85
N GLU A 19 -20.19 27.62 -16.15
CA GLU A 19 -19.14 27.00 -16.95
C GLU A 19 -17.75 27.48 -16.53
N VAL A 20 -17.60 28.78 -16.25
CA VAL A 20 -16.34 29.35 -15.74
C VAL A 20 -16.08 28.86 -14.31
N CYS A 21 -17.12 28.79 -13.49
CA CYS A 21 -17.04 28.24 -12.13
C CYS A 21 -16.57 26.78 -12.12
N LEU A 22 -17.09 25.95 -13.02
CA LEU A 22 -16.69 24.55 -13.18
C LEU A 22 -15.24 24.42 -13.65
N ARG A 23 -14.80 25.23 -14.63
CA ARG A 23 -13.39 25.25 -15.07
C ARG A 23 -12.41 25.63 -13.97
N VAL A 24 -12.79 26.59 -13.12
CA VAL A 24 -11.99 26.95 -11.94
C VAL A 24 -11.92 25.77 -10.96
N ALA A 25 -13.04 25.07 -10.73
CA ALA A 25 -13.07 23.91 -9.86
C ALA A 25 -12.21 22.76 -10.40
N GLU A 26 -12.34 22.43 -11.70
CA GLU A 26 -11.49 21.44 -12.38
C GLU A 26 -10.00 21.74 -12.14
N HIS A 27 -9.58 22.98 -12.38
CA HIS A 27 -8.18 23.39 -12.22
C HIS A 27 -7.70 23.26 -10.76
N VAL A 28 -8.51 23.73 -9.79
CA VAL A 28 -8.18 23.63 -8.36
C VAL A 28 -8.07 22.16 -7.91
N ILE A 29 -8.97 21.30 -8.38
CA ILE A 29 -9.01 19.87 -8.01
C ILE A 29 -7.87 19.11 -8.70
N ASP A 30 -7.48 19.49 -9.91
CA ASP A 30 -6.33 18.87 -10.58
C ASP A 30 -5.00 19.18 -9.86
N GLU A 31 -4.81 20.43 -9.44
CA GLU A 31 -3.63 20.84 -8.67
C GLU A 31 -3.55 20.12 -7.32
N ASP A 32 -4.63 20.17 -6.53
CA ASP A 32 -4.77 19.43 -5.28
C ASP A 32 -6.18 18.83 -5.16
N PRO A 33 -6.33 17.50 -5.22
CA PRO A 33 -7.64 16.86 -5.10
C PRO A 33 -8.38 17.18 -3.79
N LYS A 34 -7.66 17.58 -2.73
CA LYS A 34 -8.27 18.04 -1.47
C LYS A 34 -9.04 19.36 -1.64
N GLY A 35 -8.73 20.11 -2.70
CA GLY A 35 -9.44 21.31 -3.11
C GLY A 35 -10.94 21.09 -3.26
N ALA A 36 -11.39 19.90 -3.68
CA ALA A 36 -12.82 19.59 -3.77
C ALA A 36 -13.55 19.75 -2.43
N ALA A 37 -13.00 19.19 -1.35
CA ALA A 37 -13.58 19.31 -0.01
C ALA A 37 -13.60 20.76 0.49
N VAL A 38 -12.53 21.51 0.20
CA VAL A 38 -12.45 22.94 0.53
C VAL A 38 -13.54 23.72 -0.22
N LEU A 39 -13.64 23.56 -1.53
CA LEU A 39 -14.63 24.23 -2.37
C LEU A 39 -16.07 23.94 -1.92
N LEU A 40 -16.37 22.68 -1.59
CA LEU A 40 -17.67 22.26 -1.06
C LEU A 40 -17.98 22.88 0.32
N SER A 41 -16.95 23.13 1.14
CA SER A 41 -17.10 23.69 2.50
C SER A 41 -17.26 25.21 2.54
N VAL A 42 -16.64 25.93 1.60
CA VAL A 42 -16.66 27.40 1.57
C VAL A 42 -17.96 27.93 0.93
N SER A 43 -18.60 27.14 0.08
CA SER A 43 -19.91 27.47 -0.51
C SER A 43 -21.06 27.36 0.50
N LYS A 44 -21.84 28.43 0.68
CA LYS A 44 -23.08 28.43 1.49
C LYS A 44 -24.19 27.61 0.81
N VAL A 45 -24.99 26.92 1.60
CA VAL A 45 -26.16 26.15 1.15
C VAL A 45 -27.37 27.08 1.06
N ASP A 46 -28.01 27.16 -0.11
CA ASP A 46 -29.37 27.70 -0.24
C ASP A 46 -30.11 26.93 -1.35
N ASP A 47 -30.68 25.79 -0.98
CA ASP A 47 -31.25 24.79 -1.90
C ASP A 47 -32.63 25.18 -2.46
N ASN A 48 -33.17 26.33 -2.06
CA ASN A 48 -34.49 26.83 -2.49
C ASN A 48 -34.44 27.76 -3.72
N LEU A 49 -33.26 27.95 -4.34
CA LEU A 49 -33.12 28.85 -5.49
C LEU A 49 -33.30 28.15 -6.86
N PRO A 50 -33.78 28.88 -7.88
CA PRO A 50 -33.91 28.39 -9.26
C PRO A 50 -32.59 27.82 -9.82
N LEU A 51 -32.66 26.98 -10.86
CA LEU A 51 -31.50 26.36 -11.52
C LEU A 51 -30.37 27.34 -11.90
N GLN A 52 -30.70 28.60 -12.22
CA GLN A 52 -29.75 29.66 -12.55
C GLN A 52 -29.02 30.28 -11.32
N LEU A 53 -29.43 29.90 -10.11
CA LEU A 53 -29.02 30.46 -8.83
C LEU A 53 -28.59 29.36 -7.83
N ARG A 54 -28.38 28.13 -8.30
CA ARG A 54 -27.86 27.05 -7.46
C ARG A 54 -26.55 27.48 -6.81
N SER A 55 -26.43 27.20 -5.52
CA SER A 55 -25.18 27.45 -4.81
C SER A 55 -24.01 26.73 -5.52
N PHE A 56 -22.81 27.32 -5.45
CA PHE A 56 -21.59 26.71 -5.98
C PHE A 56 -21.41 25.26 -5.49
N ARG A 57 -21.86 24.95 -4.26
CA ARG A 57 -21.91 23.58 -3.72
C ARG A 57 -22.75 22.64 -4.58
N SER A 58 -24.00 23.03 -4.83
CA SER A 58 -24.97 22.22 -5.58
C SER A 58 -24.51 22.02 -7.02
N LEU A 59 -23.79 23.00 -7.59
CA LEU A 59 -23.14 22.88 -8.89
C LEU A 59 -22.04 21.82 -8.86
N LEU A 60 -21.12 21.87 -7.90
CA LEU A 60 -20.04 20.88 -7.76
C LEU A 60 -20.56 19.47 -7.49
N GLN A 61 -21.62 19.32 -6.69
CA GLN A 61 -22.22 18.01 -6.43
C GLN A 61 -22.93 17.46 -7.68
N LEU A 62 -23.60 18.30 -8.46
CA LEU A 62 -24.28 17.87 -9.68
C LEU A 62 -23.28 17.38 -10.75
N TYR A 63 -22.13 18.04 -10.87
CA TYR A 63 -21.15 17.77 -11.91
C TYR A 63 -19.96 16.92 -11.45
N GLU A 64 -19.98 16.35 -10.24
CA GLU A 64 -18.87 15.58 -9.66
C GLU A 64 -18.36 14.48 -10.61
N THR A 65 -19.26 13.66 -11.15
CA THR A 65 -18.89 12.59 -12.09
C THR A 65 -18.28 13.12 -13.38
N SER A 66 -18.78 14.24 -13.91
CA SER A 66 -18.24 14.84 -15.15
C SER A 66 -16.85 15.44 -14.91
N ILE A 67 -16.68 16.19 -13.81
CA ILE A 67 -15.40 16.79 -13.42
C ILE A 67 -14.36 15.69 -13.20
N THR A 68 -14.67 14.70 -12.37
CA THR A 68 -13.71 13.64 -12.03
C THR A 68 -13.36 12.76 -13.21
N LYS A 69 -14.32 12.51 -14.12
CA LYS A 69 -14.07 11.82 -15.39
C LYS A 69 -13.09 12.61 -16.26
N GLU A 70 -13.38 13.88 -16.53
CA GLU A 70 -12.51 14.76 -17.32
C GLU A 70 -11.09 14.80 -16.74
N LEU A 71 -10.97 14.99 -15.42
CA LEU A 71 -9.67 15.00 -14.74
C LEU A 71 -8.93 13.66 -14.88
N SER A 72 -9.63 12.54 -14.71
CA SER A 72 -9.02 11.21 -14.77
C SER A 72 -8.57 10.80 -16.17
N GLU A 73 -9.28 11.21 -17.23
CA GLU A 73 -8.93 10.91 -18.62
C GLU A 73 -7.65 11.63 -19.07
N HIS A 74 -7.32 12.76 -18.43
CA HIS A 74 -6.14 13.58 -18.75
C HIS A 74 -4.98 13.39 -17.76
N ASP A 75 -5.10 12.47 -16.79
CA ASP A 75 -4.07 12.24 -15.78
C ASP A 75 -3.32 10.91 -16.01
N ASP A 76 -2.22 10.99 -16.74
CA ASP A 76 -1.31 9.86 -17.01
C ASP A 76 -0.74 9.20 -15.74
N ARG A 77 -0.76 9.90 -14.60
CA ARG A 77 -0.28 9.35 -13.32
C ARG A 77 -1.19 8.23 -12.80
N LEU A 78 -2.40 8.10 -13.34
CA LEU A 78 -3.41 7.14 -12.88
C LEU A 78 -3.34 5.77 -13.58
N ILE A 79 -2.42 5.58 -14.54
CA ILE A 79 -2.28 4.33 -15.31
C ILE A 79 -2.04 3.10 -14.42
N TYR A 80 -1.40 3.27 -13.27
CA TYR A 80 -0.94 2.16 -12.41
C TYR A 80 -1.68 2.02 -11.07
N VAL A 81 -2.75 2.78 -10.83
CA VAL A 81 -3.42 2.84 -9.50
C VAL A 81 -4.76 2.09 -9.43
N ASN A 82 -5.03 1.23 -10.40
CA ASN A 82 -6.27 0.48 -10.52
C ASN A 82 -7.53 1.36 -10.70
N SER A 83 -7.41 2.41 -11.51
CA SER A 83 -8.49 3.38 -11.75
C SER A 83 -9.69 2.83 -12.53
N SER A 84 -9.57 1.66 -13.15
CA SER A 84 -10.66 1.04 -13.90
C SER A 84 -11.71 0.35 -13.04
N GLU A 85 -11.40 0.04 -11.77
CA GLU A 85 -12.35 -0.66 -10.92
C GLU A 85 -13.45 0.28 -10.39
N PRO A 86 -14.72 -0.17 -10.39
CA PRO A 86 -15.83 0.67 -9.94
C PRO A 86 -15.81 0.93 -8.43
N LEU A 87 -15.14 0.04 -7.68
CA LEU A 87 -15.06 0.06 -6.23
C LEU A 87 -13.64 -0.30 -5.80
N VAL A 88 -13.05 0.53 -4.94
CA VAL A 88 -11.67 0.33 -4.44
C VAL A 88 -11.60 0.58 -2.94
N PHE A 89 -10.60 0.01 -2.26
CA PHE A 89 -10.32 0.33 -0.87
C PHE A 89 -9.73 1.74 -0.72
N SER A 90 -10.06 2.41 0.37
CA SER A 90 -9.46 3.69 0.71
C SER A 90 -8.15 3.52 1.47
N SER A 91 -7.15 4.34 1.13
CA SER A 91 -5.89 4.50 1.86
C SER A 91 -6.03 5.39 3.11
N ARG A 92 -7.25 5.59 3.63
CA ARG A 92 -7.51 6.33 4.87
C ARG A 92 -7.07 5.52 6.11
N ILE A 93 -6.90 6.16 7.26
CA ILE A 93 -6.60 5.46 8.53
C ILE A 93 -7.79 5.47 9.47
N PRO A 94 -8.08 4.33 10.12
CA PRO A 94 -7.63 2.98 9.74
C PRO A 94 -8.27 2.60 8.40
N PRO A 95 -7.59 1.86 7.49
CA PRO A 95 -8.12 1.58 6.16
C PRO A 95 -9.46 0.86 6.20
N ARG A 96 -9.70 -0.03 7.18
CA ARG A 96 -10.98 -0.76 7.39
C ARG A 96 -11.57 -1.27 6.05
N ASP A 97 -12.85 -1.59 6.06
CA ASP A 97 -13.64 -1.86 4.85
C ASP A 97 -14.10 -0.53 4.19
N ALA A 98 -13.32 0.55 4.33
CA ALA A 98 -13.68 1.84 3.74
C ALA A 98 -13.50 1.75 2.23
N ILE A 99 -14.61 1.83 1.52
CA ILE A 99 -14.66 1.75 0.06
C ILE A 99 -14.90 3.11 -0.56
N VAL A 100 -14.38 3.30 -1.77
CA VAL A 100 -14.57 4.51 -2.57
C VAL A 100 -15.10 4.13 -3.95
N PHE A 101 -16.14 4.84 -4.40
CA PHE A 101 -16.79 4.61 -5.68
C PHE A 101 -16.12 5.43 -6.78
N SER A 102 -15.92 4.81 -7.95
CA SER A 102 -15.35 5.45 -9.13
C SER A 102 -16.05 6.78 -9.48
N LEU A 103 -15.28 7.74 -9.99
CA LEU A 103 -15.79 9.04 -10.45
C LEU A 103 -16.48 9.88 -9.35
N THR A 104 -15.92 9.79 -8.13
CA THR A 104 -16.20 10.71 -7.02
C THR A 104 -14.94 11.53 -6.72
N TYR A 105 -15.08 12.69 -6.06
CA TYR A 105 -13.94 13.51 -5.63
C TYR A 105 -13.01 12.72 -4.70
N GLU A 106 -13.60 11.90 -3.83
CA GLU A 106 -12.86 10.99 -2.94
C GLU A 106 -12.08 9.94 -3.72
N TRP A 107 -12.65 9.40 -4.80
CA TRP A 107 -11.95 8.46 -5.66
C TRP A 107 -10.79 9.12 -6.39
N TYR A 108 -10.97 10.33 -6.92
CA TYR A 108 -9.85 11.03 -7.57
C TYR A 108 -8.72 11.34 -6.59
N LEU A 109 -9.06 11.76 -5.37
CA LEU A 109 -8.10 11.93 -4.28
C LEU A 109 -7.39 10.62 -3.93
N GLU A 110 -8.12 9.51 -3.84
CA GLU A 110 -7.56 8.17 -3.60
C GLU A 110 -6.58 7.77 -4.72
N MET A 111 -6.98 7.90 -5.99
CA MET A 111 -6.15 7.56 -7.15
C MET A 111 -4.85 8.37 -7.18
N ARG A 112 -4.91 9.67 -6.90
CA ARG A 112 -3.73 10.55 -6.81
C ARG A 112 -2.84 10.21 -5.62
N THR A 113 -3.45 9.83 -4.51
CA THR A 113 -2.74 9.37 -3.31
C THR A 113 -1.98 8.08 -3.59
N ARG A 114 -2.65 7.07 -4.18
CA ARG A 114 -2.02 5.83 -4.63
C ARG A 114 -0.88 6.08 -5.60
N SER A 115 -1.06 6.98 -6.56
CA SER A 115 -0.01 7.32 -7.52
C SER A 115 1.24 7.86 -6.81
N SER A 116 1.05 8.76 -5.85
CA SER A 116 2.14 9.29 -5.02
C SER A 116 2.83 8.20 -4.18
N GLN A 117 2.07 7.25 -3.63
CA GLN A 117 2.61 6.10 -2.90
C GLN A 117 3.45 5.21 -3.81
N LEU A 118 3.01 4.97 -5.05
CA LEU A 118 3.75 4.16 -6.03
C LEU A 118 5.05 4.83 -6.45
N GLU A 119 5.05 6.13 -6.73
CA GLU A 119 6.29 6.85 -7.04
C GLU A 119 7.29 6.75 -5.89
N TYR A 120 6.83 6.93 -4.64
CA TYR A 120 7.67 6.77 -3.46
C TYR A 120 8.27 5.37 -3.37
N LEU A 121 7.42 4.34 -3.39
CA LEU A 121 7.85 2.96 -3.19
C LEU A 121 8.74 2.44 -4.32
N THR A 122 8.52 2.90 -5.55
CA THR A 122 9.30 2.48 -6.72
C THR A 122 10.78 2.82 -6.56
N ASP A 123 11.10 3.95 -5.93
CA ASP A 123 12.46 4.45 -5.74
C ASP A 123 13.02 4.14 -4.34
N HIS A 124 12.17 3.73 -3.39
CA HIS A 124 12.54 3.43 -2.00
C HIS A 124 13.41 2.17 -1.86
N GLU A 125 14.31 2.14 -0.85
CA GLU A 125 15.23 1.02 -0.61
C GLU A 125 14.52 -0.32 -0.33
N ILE A 126 13.27 -0.27 0.17
CA ILE A 126 12.45 -1.47 0.41
C ILE A 126 12.14 -2.24 -0.88
N THR A 127 12.25 -1.61 -2.06
CA THR A 127 12.05 -2.30 -3.34
C THR A 127 13.30 -2.37 -4.19
N HIS A 128 14.49 -2.12 -3.63
CA HIS A 128 15.73 -2.19 -4.40
C HIS A 128 16.01 -3.63 -4.85
N MET A 129 16.36 -3.76 -6.12
CA MET A 129 16.66 -5.02 -6.79
C MET A 129 18.14 -5.04 -7.17
N ASP A 130 19.02 -4.90 -6.17
CA ASP A 130 20.47 -4.95 -6.39
C ASP A 130 20.95 -6.41 -6.43
N ASP A 131 21.73 -6.74 -7.46
CA ASP A 131 22.06 -8.12 -7.90
C ASP A 131 23.11 -8.83 -7.02
N ASP A 132 23.63 -8.17 -5.98
CA ASP A 132 24.85 -8.64 -5.31
C ASP A 132 24.67 -9.97 -4.53
N ARG A 133 23.43 -10.41 -4.22
CA ARG A 133 23.18 -11.61 -3.39
C ARG A 133 21.93 -12.43 -3.68
N ASN A 134 20.89 -11.84 -4.28
CA ASN A 134 19.55 -12.46 -4.29
C ASN A 134 19.13 -12.99 -5.66
N GLY A 135 19.94 -12.78 -6.71
CA GLY A 135 19.67 -13.24 -8.07
C GLY A 135 18.29 -12.76 -8.56
N TRP A 136 18.00 -11.48 -8.35
CA TRP A 136 16.77 -10.84 -8.81
C TRP A 136 16.69 -10.88 -10.34
N PRO A 137 15.49 -10.72 -10.94
CA PRO A 137 15.37 -10.52 -12.39
C PRO A 137 16.29 -9.39 -12.85
N THR A 138 17.30 -9.70 -13.67
CA THR A 138 18.21 -8.73 -14.25
C THR A 138 18.33 -8.90 -15.76
N LEU A 139 18.56 -7.80 -16.46
CA LEU A 139 18.75 -7.78 -17.89
C LEU A 139 20.16 -7.30 -18.22
N ASP A 140 20.80 -7.97 -19.17
CA ASP A 140 22.09 -7.54 -19.74
C ASP A 140 21.86 -6.39 -20.73
N VAL A 141 21.51 -5.22 -20.19
CA VAL A 141 21.25 -3.98 -20.93
C VAL A 141 21.93 -2.79 -20.24
N PRO A 142 22.13 -1.66 -20.93
CA PRO A 142 22.73 -0.48 -20.32
C PRO A 142 22.00 -0.05 -19.03
N LYS A 143 22.76 0.38 -18.01
CA LYS A 143 22.21 0.71 -16.68
C LYS A 143 21.04 1.69 -16.70
N GLY A 144 21.05 2.67 -17.61
CA GLY A 144 19.95 3.63 -17.75
C GLY A 144 18.66 2.97 -18.24
N GLU A 145 18.77 2.07 -19.21
CA GLU A 145 17.65 1.29 -19.74
C GLU A 145 17.13 0.29 -18.69
N LEU A 146 18.03 -0.42 -18.00
CA LEU A 146 17.67 -1.35 -16.93
C LEU A 146 16.84 -0.65 -15.84
N ARG A 147 17.27 0.53 -15.39
CA ARG A 147 16.52 1.33 -14.40
C ARG A 147 15.11 1.65 -14.88
N GLN A 148 14.94 2.03 -16.14
CA GLN A 148 13.64 2.36 -16.70
C GLN A 148 12.73 1.12 -16.78
N ARG A 149 13.25 -0.02 -17.24
CA ARG A 149 12.51 -1.30 -17.31
C ARG A 149 12.10 -1.78 -15.91
N VAL A 150 13.01 -1.72 -14.94
CA VAL A 150 12.72 -2.03 -13.52
C VAL A 150 11.65 -1.09 -12.95
N ARG A 151 11.70 0.22 -13.26
CA ARG A 151 10.67 1.18 -12.84
C ARG A 151 9.29 0.78 -13.39
N VAL A 152 9.20 0.45 -14.67
CA VAL A 152 7.94 0.03 -15.31
C VAL A 152 7.44 -1.30 -14.73
N PHE A 153 8.33 -2.27 -14.53
CA PHE A 153 8.01 -3.53 -13.86
C PHE A 153 7.40 -3.30 -12.49
N LYS A 154 8.07 -2.53 -11.62
CA LYS A 154 7.58 -2.21 -10.27
C LYS A 154 6.20 -1.58 -10.30
N LYS A 155 5.97 -0.58 -11.16
CA LYS A 155 4.66 0.08 -11.30
C LYS A 155 3.57 -0.90 -11.74
N ARG A 156 3.84 -1.78 -12.69
CA ARG A 156 2.88 -2.81 -13.13
C ARG A 156 2.58 -3.81 -12.01
N ALA A 157 3.61 -4.29 -11.30
CA ALA A 157 3.45 -5.25 -10.23
C ALA A 157 2.74 -4.63 -9.00
N PHE A 158 2.98 -3.35 -8.69
CA PHE A 158 2.21 -2.64 -7.67
C PHE A 158 0.74 -2.44 -8.07
N CYS A 159 0.46 -2.19 -9.36
CA CYS A 159 -0.92 -2.16 -9.86
C CYS A 159 -1.63 -3.50 -9.61
N LEU A 160 -0.93 -4.63 -9.81
CA LEU A 160 -1.46 -5.96 -9.47
C LEU A 160 -1.72 -6.12 -7.97
N LEU A 161 -0.87 -5.56 -7.10
CA LEU A 161 -1.10 -5.56 -5.65
C LEU A 161 -2.33 -4.74 -5.25
N TYR A 162 -2.55 -3.56 -5.85
CA TYR A 162 -3.80 -2.82 -5.63
C TYR A 162 -5.02 -3.62 -6.10
N ARG A 163 -4.96 -4.23 -7.29
CA ARG A 163 -6.03 -5.09 -7.81
C ARG A 163 -6.32 -6.28 -6.90
N LEU A 164 -5.29 -6.91 -6.34
CA LEU A 164 -5.43 -8.01 -5.38
C LEU A 164 -6.09 -7.56 -4.08
N ALA A 165 -5.80 -6.36 -3.60
CA ALA A 165 -6.50 -5.80 -2.44
C ALA A 165 -7.95 -5.47 -2.82
N ASP A 166 -8.15 -4.66 -3.86
CA ASP A 166 -9.45 -4.12 -4.27
C ASP A 166 -10.45 -5.20 -4.71
N CYS A 167 -10.01 -6.39 -5.14
CA CYS A 167 -10.94 -7.47 -5.49
C CYS A 167 -11.78 -7.97 -4.29
N ALA A 168 -11.39 -7.60 -3.07
CA ALA A 168 -12.13 -7.85 -1.84
C ALA A 168 -12.89 -6.61 -1.31
N ALA A 169 -12.89 -5.49 -2.04
CA ALA A 169 -13.61 -4.28 -1.63
C ALA A 169 -15.11 -4.56 -1.47
N GLY A 170 -15.67 -4.22 -0.31
CA GLY A 170 -17.08 -4.47 0.03
C GLY A 170 -17.41 -5.94 0.33
N VAL A 171 -16.40 -6.80 0.53
CA VAL A 171 -16.57 -8.20 0.92
C VAL A 171 -16.30 -8.37 2.41
N ASP A 172 -17.31 -8.83 3.14
CA ASP A 172 -17.18 -9.08 4.57
C ASP A 172 -16.74 -10.52 4.88
N GLY A 173 -15.90 -10.64 5.91
CA GLY A 173 -15.49 -11.91 6.49
C GLY A 173 -14.26 -12.53 5.82
N THR A 174 -13.33 -12.99 6.66
CA THR A 174 -12.01 -13.50 6.23
C THR A 174 -12.09 -14.58 5.16
N HIS A 175 -13.03 -15.53 5.28
CA HIS A 175 -13.18 -16.60 4.29
C HIS A 175 -13.58 -16.05 2.91
N SER A 176 -14.57 -15.16 2.86
CA SER A 176 -15.05 -14.55 1.62
C SER A 176 -13.99 -13.67 0.96
N ILE A 177 -13.26 -12.90 1.76
CA ILE A 177 -12.12 -12.08 1.32
C ILE A 177 -11.06 -12.98 0.67
N ARG A 178 -10.63 -14.04 1.36
CA ARG A 178 -9.61 -14.97 0.84
C ARG A 178 -10.10 -15.69 -0.42
N ALA A 179 -11.38 -16.05 -0.51
CA ALA A 179 -11.96 -16.65 -1.71
C ALA A 179 -11.97 -15.69 -2.90
N ALA A 180 -12.29 -14.41 -2.69
CA ALA A 180 -12.24 -13.38 -3.72
C ALA A 180 -10.81 -13.18 -4.25
N GLN A 181 -9.84 -13.08 -3.34
CA GLN A 181 -8.42 -12.96 -3.67
C GLN A 181 -7.90 -14.18 -4.43
N ALA A 182 -8.22 -15.40 -3.98
CA ALA A 182 -7.85 -16.62 -4.70
C ALA A 182 -8.43 -16.64 -6.13
N LYS A 183 -9.70 -16.27 -6.29
CA LYS A 183 -10.35 -16.17 -7.61
C LYS A 183 -9.71 -15.12 -8.50
N PHE A 184 -9.24 -14.01 -7.94
CA PHE A 184 -8.47 -13.01 -8.68
C PHE A 184 -7.13 -13.59 -9.17
N LEU A 185 -6.36 -14.22 -8.28
CA LEU A 185 -5.09 -14.86 -8.64
C LEU A 185 -5.26 -15.92 -9.73
N GLU A 186 -6.33 -16.71 -9.69
CA GLU A 186 -6.67 -17.69 -10.72
C GLU A 186 -6.87 -17.08 -12.12
N ARG A 187 -7.24 -15.80 -12.21
CA ARG A 187 -7.48 -15.09 -13.49
C ARG A 187 -6.22 -14.47 -14.07
N LEU A 188 -5.18 -14.24 -13.26
CA LEU A 188 -3.94 -13.63 -13.71
C LEU A 188 -3.16 -14.53 -14.67
N SER A 189 -2.51 -13.95 -15.66
CA SER A 189 -1.56 -14.65 -16.52
C SER A 189 -0.33 -15.13 -15.75
N GLU A 190 0.44 -16.06 -16.33
CA GLU A 190 1.74 -16.48 -15.78
C GLU A 190 2.70 -15.30 -15.60
N MET A 191 2.62 -14.34 -16.52
CA MET A 191 3.42 -13.12 -16.48
C MET A 191 3.02 -12.19 -15.32
N GLU A 192 1.72 -12.01 -15.10
CA GLU A 192 1.22 -11.21 -13.96
C GLU A 192 1.51 -11.91 -12.63
N LEU A 193 1.36 -13.23 -12.55
CA LEU A 193 1.64 -14.01 -11.33
C LEU A 193 3.12 -13.96 -10.95
N SER A 194 4.02 -14.12 -11.92
CA SER A 194 5.46 -14.00 -11.69
C SER A 194 5.85 -12.58 -11.28
N ALA A 195 5.30 -11.56 -11.93
CA ALA A 195 5.55 -10.16 -11.55
C ALA A 195 5.07 -9.85 -10.12
N LEU A 196 3.87 -10.29 -9.76
CA LEU A 196 3.32 -10.15 -8.42
C LEU A 196 4.16 -10.88 -7.37
N GLY A 197 4.47 -12.16 -7.61
CA GLY A 197 5.26 -12.99 -6.70
C GLY A 197 6.66 -12.43 -6.48
N CYS A 198 7.37 -12.07 -7.56
CA CYS A 198 8.71 -11.49 -7.48
C CYS A 198 8.72 -10.14 -6.75
N LEU A 199 7.74 -9.25 -7.01
CA LEU A 199 7.70 -7.97 -6.31
C LEU A 199 7.49 -8.14 -4.80
N VAL A 200 6.62 -9.06 -4.38
CA VAL A 200 6.37 -9.31 -2.95
C VAL A 200 7.63 -9.84 -2.26
N GLU A 201 8.37 -10.77 -2.86
CA GLU A 201 9.66 -11.24 -2.34
C GLU A 201 10.69 -10.11 -2.25
N VAL A 202 10.78 -9.26 -3.29
CA VAL A 202 11.66 -8.08 -3.29
C VAL A 202 11.36 -7.19 -2.09
N ILE A 203 10.07 -6.93 -1.84
CA ILE A 203 9.62 -6.10 -0.72
C ILE A 203 9.92 -6.76 0.63
N GLY A 204 9.68 -8.07 0.77
CA GLY A 204 9.98 -8.83 1.98
C GLY A 204 11.47 -8.78 2.31
N GLN A 205 12.34 -9.04 1.33
CA GLN A 205 13.79 -8.94 1.52
C GLN A 205 14.24 -7.50 1.82
N GLY A 206 13.64 -6.50 1.17
CA GLY A 206 13.86 -5.09 1.50
C GLY A 206 13.51 -4.79 2.96
N PHE A 207 12.36 -5.25 3.43
CA PHE A 207 11.94 -5.13 4.82
C PHE A 207 12.92 -5.81 5.79
N PHE A 208 13.35 -7.04 5.48
CA PHE A 208 14.34 -7.77 6.26
C PHE A 208 15.63 -6.97 6.42
N ASN A 209 16.16 -6.44 5.30
CA ASN A 209 17.40 -5.67 5.29
C ASN A 209 17.29 -4.36 6.09
N ILE A 210 16.20 -3.61 5.93
CA ILE A 210 15.96 -2.37 6.68
C ILE A 210 15.89 -2.67 8.18
N THR A 211 15.12 -3.70 8.56
CA THR A 211 14.93 -4.09 9.96
C THR A 211 16.25 -4.55 10.60
N LYS A 212 17.03 -5.37 9.88
CA LYS A 212 18.34 -5.83 10.33
C LYS A 212 19.32 -4.68 10.52
N LYS A 213 19.37 -3.72 9.59
CA LYS A 213 20.19 -2.50 9.74
C LYS A 213 19.79 -1.71 10.98
N ALA A 214 18.49 -1.56 11.25
CA ALA A 214 17.99 -0.83 12.42
C ALA A 214 18.34 -1.51 13.75
N LEU A 215 18.27 -2.85 13.80
CA LEU A 215 18.69 -3.64 14.97
C LEU A 215 20.19 -3.49 15.24
N LEU A 216 21.03 -3.53 14.19
CA LEU A 216 22.48 -3.36 14.31
C LEU A 216 22.90 -1.92 14.65
N ALA A 217 22.12 -0.92 14.23
CA ALA A 217 22.35 0.49 14.53
C ALA A 217 21.93 0.89 15.96
N SER A 218 21.11 0.06 16.62
CA SER A 218 20.70 0.29 18.00
C SER A 218 21.81 -0.19 18.96
N PRO A 219 22.37 0.67 19.83
CA PRO A 219 23.35 0.22 20.81
C PRO A 219 22.70 -0.83 21.73
N PRO A 220 23.46 -1.81 22.26
CA PRO A 220 22.91 -2.82 23.16
C PRO A 220 22.42 -2.14 24.43
N ALA A 221 21.14 -1.74 24.44
CA ALA A 221 20.44 -1.38 25.64
C ALA A 221 20.39 -2.66 26.48
N SER A 222 21.12 -2.63 27.59
CA SER A 222 20.99 -3.58 28.68
C SER A 222 19.52 -3.97 28.85
N LEU A 223 19.23 -5.28 28.82
CA LEU A 223 17.98 -5.83 29.33
C LEU A 223 17.85 -5.46 30.82
N GLY A 224 17.40 -4.23 31.08
CA GLY A 224 17.00 -3.72 32.37
C GLY A 224 15.58 -4.19 32.62
N SER A 225 15.48 -5.38 33.20
CA SER A 225 14.27 -5.91 33.81
C SER A 225 13.72 -4.89 34.82
N ASN A 226 12.58 -4.28 34.49
CA ASN A 226 11.74 -3.63 35.51
C ASN A 226 10.95 -4.73 36.23
N SER A 227 11.60 -5.41 37.17
CA SER A 227 10.91 -6.21 38.18
C SER A 227 11.47 -5.89 39.55
N THR A 228 10.70 -5.09 40.28
CA THR A 228 10.83 -4.82 41.70
C THR A 228 10.66 -6.13 42.48
N ARG A 229 11.72 -6.66 43.12
CA ARG A 229 11.65 -7.33 44.44
C ARG A 229 13.02 -7.83 44.94
N ILE A 230 13.48 -7.19 46.03
CA ILE A 230 14.01 -7.74 47.29
C ILE A 230 14.96 -8.96 47.19
N ALA A 231 16.23 -8.74 47.56
CA ALA A 231 17.26 -9.76 47.84
C ALA A 231 16.90 -10.59 49.12
N PRO A 232 17.42 -11.82 49.35
CA PRO A 232 18.83 -12.00 49.70
C PRO A 232 19.55 -13.32 49.27
N THR A 233 20.89 -13.22 49.19
CA THR A 233 21.98 -14.18 49.52
C THR A 233 21.86 -15.67 49.15
N SER A 234 22.75 -16.18 48.28
CA SER A 234 23.99 -16.94 48.64
C SER A 234 24.58 -17.75 47.46
N SER A 235 25.89 -17.58 47.24
CA SER A 235 26.93 -18.48 46.67
C SER A 235 26.58 -19.54 45.61
N SER A 236 27.24 -19.48 44.45
CA SER A 236 28.34 -20.40 44.07
C SER A 236 28.53 -20.48 42.55
N SER A 237 29.80 -20.35 42.13
CA SER A 237 30.45 -20.92 40.94
C SER A 237 29.85 -20.66 39.55
N GLN A 238 30.47 -19.72 38.84
CA GLN A 238 30.52 -19.73 37.37
C GLN A 238 31.20 -21.01 36.86
N PRO A 239 30.89 -21.40 35.62
CA PRO A 239 31.95 -21.45 34.62
C PRO A 239 31.66 -20.54 33.43
N GLU A 240 32.75 -20.16 32.77
CA GLU A 240 32.87 -19.10 31.79
C GLU A 240 31.93 -19.20 30.58
N VAL A 241 31.43 -18.03 30.23
CA VAL A 241 30.52 -17.73 29.13
C VAL A 241 31.23 -17.92 27.80
N THR A 242 30.87 -18.96 27.05
CA THR A 242 31.02 -18.98 25.60
C THR A 242 29.99 -18.02 24.98
N SER A 243 30.47 -16.83 24.61
CA SER A 243 29.98 -15.96 23.51
C SER A 243 28.45 -15.88 23.28
N PRO A 244 27.76 -14.85 23.81
CA PRO A 244 26.33 -14.62 23.60
C PRO A 244 25.96 -14.07 22.21
N THR A 245 26.94 -13.71 21.39
CA THR A 245 26.71 -13.00 20.13
C THR A 245 26.06 -13.88 19.05
N LEU A 246 26.42 -15.16 18.97
CA LEU A 246 25.92 -16.05 17.92
C LEU A 246 24.47 -16.49 18.12
N TRP A 247 24.06 -16.69 19.38
CA TRP A 247 22.71 -17.13 19.74
C TRP A 247 21.68 -16.01 19.64
N ASN A 248 22.08 -14.77 19.97
CA ASN A 248 21.24 -13.59 19.78
C ASN A 248 21.04 -13.27 18.30
N ASP A 249 22.06 -13.43 17.45
CA ASP A 249 21.95 -13.21 16.00
C ASP A 249 20.97 -14.19 15.34
N LEU A 250 21.08 -15.49 15.63
CA LEU A 250 20.17 -16.52 15.09
C LEU A 250 18.72 -16.31 15.55
N SER A 251 18.51 -15.96 16.82
CA SER A 251 17.18 -15.65 17.36
C SER A 251 16.59 -14.37 16.75
N SER A 252 17.43 -13.36 16.48
CA SER A 252 17.00 -12.10 15.87
C SER A 252 16.69 -12.24 14.38
N ASP A 253 17.46 -13.07 13.66
CA ASP A 253 17.23 -13.36 12.25
C ASP A 253 15.95 -14.19 12.05
N ASN A 254 15.67 -15.16 12.92
CA ASN A 254 14.41 -15.92 12.89
C ASN A 254 13.20 -15.01 13.12
N LEU A 255 13.25 -14.14 14.14
CA LEU A 255 12.19 -13.17 14.40
C LEU A 255 12.02 -12.19 13.24
N THR A 256 13.11 -11.76 12.60
CA THR A 256 13.04 -10.86 11.45
C THR A 256 12.43 -11.56 10.24
N ARG A 257 12.72 -12.85 10.04
CA ARG A 257 12.09 -13.69 8.99
C ARG A 257 10.61 -13.91 9.23
N GLU A 258 10.21 -14.19 10.46
CA GLU A 258 8.79 -14.28 10.84
C GLU A 258 8.04 -12.99 10.52
N ARG A 259 8.62 -11.85 10.93
CA ARG A 259 8.08 -10.52 10.59
C ARG A 259 8.01 -10.28 9.10
N MET A 260 9.01 -10.72 8.34
CA MET A 260 9.01 -10.64 6.88
C MET A 260 7.85 -11.43 6.26
N CYS A 261 7.62 -12.67 6.68
CA CYS A 261 6.50 -13.49 6.21
C CYS A 261 5.14 -12.82 6.50
N VAL A 262 4.97 -12.24 7.68
CA VAL A 262 3.75 -11.49 8.01
C VAL A 262 3.63 -10.22 7.17
N PHE A 263 4.74 -9.49 6.97
CA PHE A 263 4.77 -8.29 6.15
C PHE A 263 4.34 -8.55 4.70
N GLU A 264 4.81 -9.66 4.11
CA GLU A 264 4.42 -10.12 2.78
C GLU A 264 2.92 -10.45 2.69
N ASP A 265 2.34 -11.15 3.67
CA ASP A 265 0.89 -11.39 3.68
C ASP A 265 0.10 -10.08 3.83
N ARG A 266 0.56 -9.16 4.68
CA ARG A 266 -0.11 -7.88 4.93
C ARG A 266 -0.08 -6.96 3.71
N ILE A 267 1.03 -6.90 2.96
CA ILE A 267 1.06 -6.12 1.72
C ILE A 267 0.16 -6.72 0.63
N GLN A 268 0.03 -8.04 0.56
CA GLN A 268 -0.91 -8.68 -0.37
C GLN A 268 -2.37 -8.46 0.03
N ARG A 269 -2.64 -8.28 1.33
CA ARG A 269 -3.98 -8.01 1.85
C ARG A 269 -4.41 -6.56 1.68
N TYR A 270 -3.54 -5.61 2.01
CA TYR A 270 -3.84 -4.18 2.04
C TYR A 270 -3.26 -3.41 0.86
N GLY A 271 -2.52 -4.08 -0.03
CA GLY A 271 -1.87 -3.46 -1.18
C GLY A 271 -0.63 -2.65 -0.82
N PRO A 272 -0.09 -1.89 -1.80
CA PRO A 272 1.14 -1.10 -1.64
C PRO A 272 1.05 -0.06 -0.51
N TYR A 273 -0.16 0.40 -0.19
CA TYR A 273 -0.42 1.33 0.91
C TYR A 273 0.15 0.85 2.25
N PHE A 274 0.13 -0.46 2.53
CA PHE A 274 0.70 -1.00 3.76
C PHE A 274 2.21 -0.80 3.86
N ALA A 275 2.94 -1.13 2.80
CA ALA A 275 4.38 -0.90 2.75
C ALA A 275 4.71 0.59 2.85
N TRP A 276 3.99 1.44 2.10
CA TRP A 276 4.16 2.89 2.19
C TRP A 276 3.92 3.39 3.61
N SER A 277 2.86 2.94 4.27
CA SER A 277 2.53 3.33 5.65
C SER A 277 3.61 2.94 6.65
N TYR A 278 4.30 1.82 6.40
CA TYR A 278 5.39 1.35 7.25
C TYR A 278 6.68 2.16 7.05
N VAL A 279 7.06 2.47 5.81
CA VAL A 279 8.36 3.09 5.49
C VAL A 279 8.34 4.60 5.26
N ALA A 280 7.17 5.22 5.09
CA ALA A 280 7.09 6.66 4.91
C ALA A 280 7.63 7.36 6.16
N GLU A 281 8.65 8.21 6.00
CA GLU A 281 9.32 8.90 7.10
C GLU A 281 8.33 9.46 8.12
N SER A 282 8.61 9.20 9.40
CA SER A 282 7.80 9.60 10.55
C SER A 282 7.94 11.09 10.88
N LYS A 283 7.74 11.97 9.89
CA LYS A 283 7.33 13.35 10.20
C LYS A 283 5.97 13.26 10.89
N ASN A 284 5.66 14.15 11.84
CA ASN A 284 4.43 14.13 12.66
C ASN A 284 3.13 13.83 11.88
N ARG A 285 3.05 14.18 10.58
CA ARG A 285 1.92 13.91 9.69
C ARG A 285 1.68 12.43 9.37
N ASN A 286 2.71 11.58 9.36
CA ASN A 286 2.63 10.18 8.95
C ASN A 286 2.68 9.19 10.12
N ARG A 287 2.82 9.68 11.36
CA ARG A 287 2.93 8.81 12.55
C ARG A 287 1.73 7.87 12.70
N GLY A 288 0.53 8.31 12.35
CA GLY A 288 -0.66 7.46 12.36
C GLY A 288 -0.55 6.28 11.40
N HIS A 289 0.03 6.48 10.22
CA HIS A 289 0.22 5.44 9.20
C HIS A 289 1.19 4.37 9.70
N GLN A 290 2.31 4.81 10.25
CA GLN A 290 3.31 3.90 10.81
C GLN A 290 2.75 3.09 11.98
N LEU A 291 2.07 3.74 12.93
CA LEU A 291 1.48 3.05 14.09
C LEU A 291 0.42 2.03 13.67
N TRP A 292 -0.38 2.35 12.66
CA TRP A 292 -1.32 1.39 12.09
C TRP A 292 -0.59 0.19 11.47
N ALA A 293 0.41 0.43 10.62
CA ALA A 293 1.16 -0.65 9.97
C ALA A 293 1.89 -1.55 10.99
N GLU A 294 2.49 -0.96 12.03
CA GLU A 294 3.11 -1.69 13.14
C GLU A 294 2.09 -2.52 13.93
N SER A 295 0.90 -1.97 14.18
CA SER A 295 -0.19 -2.70 14.85
C SER A 295 -0.68 -3.89 14.02
N GLU A 296 -0.83 -3.74 12.70
CA GLU A 296 -1.24 -4.83 11.80
C GLU A 296 -0.18 -5.92 11.67
N LEU A 297 1.10 -5.52 11.71
CA LEU A 297 2.23 -6.45 11.74
C LEU A 297 2.23 -7.25 13.05
N GLN A 298 2.01 -6.59 14.19
CA GLN A 298 1.91 -7.27 15.48
C GLN A 298 0.71 -8.23 15.50
N HIS A 299 -0.46 -7.80 15.03
CA HIS A 299 -1.63 -8.68 14.93
C HIS A 299 -1.34 -9.92 14.08
N GLY A 300 -0.58 -9.79 13.00
CA GLY A 300 -0.22 -10.94 12.17
C GLY A 300 0.77 -11.91 12.84
N LEU A 301 1.67 -11.41 13.69
CA LEU A 301 2.51 -12.27 14.53
C LEU A 301 1.67 -13.00 15.58
N ASP A 302 0.71 -12.30 16.19
CA ASP A 302 -0.20 -12.89 17.16
C ASP A 302 -1.08 -13.99 16.50
N ASP A 303 -1.58 -13.75 15.28
CA ASP A 303 -2.31 -14.74 14.47
C ASP A 303 -1.46 -15.98 14.18
N MET A 304 -0.19 -15.79 13.81
CA MET A 304 0.76 -16.87 13.51
C MET A 304 1.06 -17.70 14.76
N ASN A 305 1.36 -17.05 15.88
CA ASN A 305 1.60 -17.71 17.16
C ASN A 305 0.35 -18.47 17.65
N ALA A 306 -0.84 -17.88 17.51
CA ALA A 306 -2.09 -18.56 17.85
C ALA A 306 -2.33 -19.83 17.01
N PHE A 307 -1.94 -19.79 15.73
CA PHE A 307 -1.99 -20.98 14.87
C PHE A 307 -0.98 -22.05 15.31
N GLU A 308 0.27 -21.67 15.59
CA GLU A 308 1.31 -22.62 16.04
C GLU A 308 0.95 -23.29 17.37
N LEU A 309 0.25 -22.58 18.26
CA LEU A 309 -0.28 -23.11 19.51
C LEU A 309 -1.58 -23.91 19.34
N GLY A 310 -2.11 -24.03 18.12
CA GLY A 310 -3.32 -24.80 17.80
C GLY A 310 -4.62 -24.13 18.22
N TYR A 311 -4.62 -22.82 18.51
CA TYR A 311 -5.79 -22.08 18.95
C TYR A 311 -6.70 -21.62 17.80
N THR A 312 -6.16 -21.52 16.58
CA THR A 312 -6.91 -21.06 15.40
C THR A 312 -6.62 -21.95 14.18
N MET A 313 -7.55 -21.97 13.22
CA MET A 313 -7.29 -22.55 11.89
C MET A 313 -6.57 -21.51 11.02
N SER A 314 -5.41 -21.84 10.44
CA SER A 314 -4.70 -20.93 9.54
C SER A 314 -5.28 -20.94 8.13
N TYR A 315 -5.28 -19.77 7.50
CA TYR A 315 -5.30 -19.68 6.05
C TYR A 315 -3.87 -19.75 5.53
N ALA A 316 -3.65 -20.38 4.37
CA ALA A 316 -2.37 -20.30 3.68
C ALA A 316 -2.03 -18.83 3.39
N SER A 317 -0.75 -18.45 3.52
CA SER A 317 -0.31 -17.12 3.12
C SER A 317 -0.65 -16.86 1.65
N LEU A 318 -1.07 -15.63 1.31
CA LEU A 318 -1.38 -15.29 -0.08
C LEU A 318 -0.18 -15.55 -0.99
N GLN A 319 1.04 -15.37 -0.49
CA GLN A 319 2.27 -15.67 -1.21
C GLN A 319 2.38 -17.15 -1.57
N SER A 320 2.03 -18.06 -0.65
CA SER A 320 1.94 -19.50 -0.95
C SER A 320 0.88 -19.80 -2.00
N VAL A 321 -0.24 -19.06 -2.00
CA VAL A 321 -1.30 -19.22 -3.00
C VAL A 321 -0.82 -18.74 -4.38
N VAL A 322 -0.17 -17.58 -4.46
CA VAL A 322 0.45 -17.05 -5.69
C VAL A 322 1.37 -18.09 -6.30
N TRP A 323 2.30 -18.65 -5.53
CA TRP A 323 3.25 -19.64 -6.03
C TRP A 323 2.58 -20.94 -6.48
N LYS A 324 1.58 -21.43 -5.76
CA LYS A 324 0.81 -22.62 -6.16
C LYS A 324 0.07 -22.40 -7.48
N VAL A 325 -0.60 -21.26 -7.65
CA VAL A 325 -1.33 -20.92 -8.87
C VAL A 325 -0.34 -20.78 -10.04
N PHE A 326 0.78 -20.09 -9.81
CA PHE A 326 1.85 -19.94 -10.80
C PHE A 326 2.38 -21.31 -11.27
N CYS A 327 2.84 -22.16 -10.35
CA CYS A 327 3.40 -23.47 -10.65
C CYS A 327 2.43 -24.37 -11.41
N ARG A 328 1.13 -24.30 -11.06
CA ARG A 328 0.10 -25.07 -11.76
C ARG A 328 -0.11 -24.60 -13.20
N LYS A 329 0.07 -23.30 -13.49
CA LYS A 329 -0.06 -22.74 -14.84
C LYS A 329 1.18 -23.00 -15.69
N THR A 330 2.38 -22.81 -15.13
CA THR A 330 3.65 -23.02 -15.82
C THR A 330 4.13 -24.48 -15.81
N ASN A 331 3.44 -25.36 -15.08
CA ASN A 331 3.81 -26.76 -14.88
C ASN A 331 5.24 -26.94 -14.31
N CYS A 332 5.64 -26.06 -13.38
CA CYS A 332 6.91 -26.18 -12.65
C CYS A 332 6.70 -26.72 -11.23
N ALA A 333 7.76 -27.24 -10.60
CA ALA A 333 7.71 -27.61 -9.19
C ALA A 333 7.83 -26.37 -8.30
N LEU A 334 7.28 -26.42 -7.08
CA LEU A 334 7.31 -25.29 -6.14
C LEU A 334 8.74 -24.83 -5.81
N GLN A 335 9.69 -25.76 -5.73
CA GLN A 335 11.11 -25.48 -5.51
C GLN A 335 11.76 -24.69 -6.65
N ASP A 336 11.24 -24.81 -7.87
CA ASP A 336 11.76 -24.14 -9.07
C ASP A 336 11.00 -22.85 -9.40
N SER A 337 9.93 -22.56 -8.65
CA SER A 337 9.02 -21.44 -8.87
C SER A 337 9.74 -20.09 -9.00
N TRP A 338 10.71 -19.83 -8.13
CA TRP A 338 11.52 -18.61 -8.14
C TRP A 338 12.29 -18.44 -9.46
N ASN A 339 12.99 -19.51 -9.87
CA ASN A 339 13.83 -19.46 -11.07
C ASN A 339 13.00 -19.30 -12.34
N GLU A 340 11.86 -19.99 -12.43
CA GLU A 340 10.96 -19.88 -13.58
C GLU A 340 10.24 -18.52 -13.61
N ALA A 341 9.78 -18.01 -12.47
CA ALA A 341 9.19 -16.68 -12.38
C ALA A 341 10.19 -15.59 -12.75
N ARG A 342 11.44 -15.72 -12.30
CA ARG A 342 12.52 -14.80 -12.65
C ARG A 342 12.72 -14.73 -14.16
N LYS A 343 12.86 -15.87 -14.83
CA LYS A 343 13.05 -15.93 -16.30
C LYS A 343 11.91 -15.24 -17.04
N LEU A 344 10.67 -15.47 -16.60
CA LEU A 344 9.50 -14.82 -17.19
C LEU A 344 9.56 -13.30 -16.98
N VAL A 345 9.87 -12.83 -15.77
CA VAL A 345 10.04 -11.40 -15.48
C VAL A 345 11.14 -10.78 -16.33
N GLU A 346 12.29 -11.43 -16.46
CA GLU A 346 13.38 -10.98 -17.33
C GLU A 346 12.90 -10.87 -18.79
N SER A 347 12.16 -11.86 -19.31
CA SER A 347 11.60 -11.78 -20.67
C SER A 347 10.54 -10.70 -20.87
N GLY A 348 9.87 -10.28 -19.80
CA GLY A 348 8.77 -9.32 -19.83
C GLY A 348 9.17 -7.88 -19.50
N MET A 349 10.40 -7.69 -18.99
CA MET A 349 11.05 -6.39 -18.78
C MET A 349 11.70 -5.91 -20.08
#